data_AF-A0A1V6P8L5-F1
#
_entry.id   AF-A0A1V6P8L5-F1
#
_cell.length_a   1.000
_cell.length_b   1.000
_cell.length_c   1.000
_cell.angle_alpha   90.00
_cell.angle_beta   90.00
_cell.angle_gamma   90.00
#
_symmetry.space_group_name_H-M   'P 1'
#
loop_
_entity.id
_entity.type
_entity.pdbx_description
1 polymer ?
#
loop_
_entity_poly.entity_id
_entity_poly.type
_entity_poly.pdbx_seq_one_letter_code
_entity_poly.pdbx_strand_id
1 'polypeptide(L)'
;MPTPFDTVSINFASDSCVSFFKKFLSNTTVMDCHAVSLLLENSNSFFHTLASATATTRVLNTACSQPMSKCASIMTDLAEQMLHRDNCGQDYKSNNSVVQGTYQDLMAYKPMYLATCLTNPTTQNYCFVEAVQNTTTPNDYTLYFMPLGSIVSSGRLTCGQCLQNTMNIFAHWATVDGQALDTTYLPSAKIINNVCGAGFVNANVTVGSDIVTSGAGLTAPLPDIRLIVSVLGLGLALGAIRTELF
;
A
#
# COMPACT_ATOMS: atom_id res chain seq x y z
N MET A 1 24.79 -3.92 -1.97
CA MET A 1 23.33 -4.01 -1.79
C MET A 1 22.70 -2.89 -2.59
N PRO A 2 21.55 -3.12 -3.22
CA PRO A 2 20.85 -2.07 -3.93
C PRO A 2 20.28 -1.03 -2.95
N THR A 3 20.20 0.20 -3.42
CA THR A 3 19.65 1.35 -2.69
C THR A 3 18.67 2.08 -3.60
N PRO A 4 17.59 2.65 -3.05
CA PRO A 4 16.65 3.42 -3.85
C PRO A 4 17.33 4.70 -4.38
N PHE A 5 16.93 5.12 -5.58
CA PHE A 5 17.43 6.29 -6.31
C PHE A 5 18.95 6.27 -6.61
N ASP A 6 19.53 5.08 -6.82
CA ASP A 6 20.97 4.90 -7.06
C ASP A 6 21.50 5.50 -8.37
N THR A 7 20.63 5.75 -9.35
CA THR A 7 21.00 6.36 -10.65
C THR A 7 20.24 7.63 -10.98
N VAL A 8 19.29 8.05 -10.14
CA VAL A 8 18.37 9.15 -10.46
C VAL A 8 18.98 10.49 -10.04
N SER A 9 19.01 11.45 -10.97
CA SER A 9 19.29 12.85 -10.64
C SER A 9 18.14 13.40 -9.80
N ILE A 10 18.46 13.86 -8.60
CA ILE A 10 17.49 14.43 -7.66
C ILE A 10 17.00 15.84 -8.03
N ASN A 11 17.39 16.38 -9.19
CA ASN A 11 16.93 17.70 -9.67
C ASN A 11 15.57 17.60 -10.38
N PHE A 12 14.56 17.07 -9.70
CA PHE A 12 13.23 16.81 -10.26
C PHE A 12 12.11 17.68 -9.65
N ALA A 13 12.42 18.47 -8.62
CA ALA A 13 11.44 19.15 -7.77
C ALA A 13 11.99 20.48 -7.20
N SER A 14 11.19 21.13 -6.37
CA SER A 14 11.61 22.30 -5.58
C SER A 14 12.83 22.03 -4.69
N ASP A 15 13.58 23.08 -4.35
CA ASP A 15 14.80 22.98 -3.51
C ASP A 15 14.53 22.34 -2.14
N SER A 16 13.37 22.59 -1.55
CA SER A 16 12.94 21.97 -0.29
C SER A 16 12.73 20.47 -0.45
N CYS A 17 12.11 20.04 -1.55
CA CYS A 17 11.90 18.63 -1.81
C CYS A 17 13.20 17.89 -2.11
N VAL A 18 14.09 18.49 -2.92
CA VAL A 18 15.43 17.95 -3.17
C VAL A 18 16.22 17.79 -1.87
N SER A 19 16.12 18.77 -0.97
CA SER A 19 16.77 18.72 0.35
C SER A 19 16.19 17.61 1.24
N PHE A 20 14.87 17.43 1.21
CA PHE A 20 14.21 16.34 1.91
C PHE A 20 14.67 14.97 1.40
N PHE A 21 14.70 14.75 0.08
CA PHE A 21 15.19 13.50 -0.52
C PHE A 21 16.65 13.22 -0.15
N LYS A 22 17.54 14.22 -0.15
CA LYS A 22 18.94 14.04 0.31
C LYS A 22 19.01 13.55 1.76
N LYS A 23 18.19 14.11 2.65
CA LYS A 23 18.14 13.71 4.06
C LYS A 23 17.57 12.30 4.24
N PHE A 24 16.50 12.00 3.53
CA PHE A 24 15.87 10.70 3.46
C PHE A 24 16.86 9.61 3.00
N LEU A 25 17.59 9.85 1.89
CA LEU A 25 18.53 8.90 1.30
C LEU A 25 19.84 8.75 2.08
N SER A 26 20.15 9.69 2.97
CA SER A 26 21.31 9.59 3.88
C SER A 26 20.95 9.00 5.26
N ASN A 27 19.67 8.70 5.51
CA ASN A 27 19.25 8.10 6.77
C ASN A 27 19.59 6.60 6.79
N THR A 28 20.46 6.20 7.70
CA THR A 28 20.93 4.81 7.81
C THR A 28 19.80 3.83 8.13
N THR A 29 18.81 4.22 8.95
CA THR A 29 17.68 3.34 9.26
C THR A 29 16.85 3.05 8.00
N VAL A 30 16.65 4.04 7.14
CA VAL A 30 15.97 3.83 5.85
C VAL A 30 16.76 2.87 4.97
N MET A 31 18.08 3.08 4.86
CA MET A 31 18.93 2.25 4.00
C MET A 31 19.03 0.80 4.51
N ASP A 32 19.09 0.59 5.83
CA ASP A 32 19.15 -0.74 6.45
C ASP A 32 17.88 -1.55 6.22
N CYS A 33 16.73 -0.89 6.04
CA CYS A 33 15.46 -1.56 5.78
C CYS A 33 15.40 -2.28 4.43
N HIS A 34 16.24 -1.89 3.45
CA HIS A 34 16.23 -2.43 2.09
C HIS A 34 14.82 -2.62 1.52
N ALA A 35 13.97 -1.61 1.72
CA ALA A 35 12.54 -1.68 1.43
C ALA A 35 12.29 -2.00 -0.04
N VAL A 36 11.76 -3.18 -0.33
CA VAL A 36 11.47 -3.62 -1.70
C VAL A 36 10.48 -2.67 -2.39
N SER A 37 9.56 -2.05 -1.64
CA SER A 37 8.64 -1.04 -2.19
C SER A 37 9.37 0.15 -2.80
N LEU A 38 10.45 0.63 -2.19
CA LEU A 38 11.28 1.71 -2.74
C LEU A 38 12.24 1.22 -3.83
N LEU A 39 12.68 -0.03 -3.77
CA LEU A 39 13.67 -0.58 -4.70
C LEU A 39 13.08 -0.95 -6.06
N LEU A 40 11.83 -1.44 -6.10
CA LEU A 40 11.19 -1.97 -7.31
C LEU A 40 11.15 -0.97 -8.46
N GLU A 41 10.78 0.28 -8.17
CA GLU A 41 10.63 1.33 -9.20
C GLU A 41 11.83 2.28 -9.25
N ASN A 42 12.59 2.42 -8.16
CA ASN A 42 13.59 3.48 -8.02
C ASN A 42 15.04 2.99 -7.94
N SER A 43 15.34 1.70 -8.03
CA SER A 43 16.73 1.20 -7.97
C SER A 43 17.13 0.45 -9.24
N ASN A 44 18.04 1.04 -10.00
CA ASN A 44 18.61 0.39 -11.18
C ASN A 44 19.48 -0.81 -10.79
N SER A 45 20.20 -0.74 -9.66
CA SER A 45 20.96 -1.89 -9.16
C SER A 45 20.06 -3.02 -8.66
N PHE A 46 18.87 -2.74 -8.13
CA PHE A 46 17.89 -3.78 -7.80
C PHE A 46 17.36 -4.43 -9.08
N PHE A 47 17.01 -3.65 -10.11
CA PHE A 47 16.60 -4.19 -11.41
C PHE A 47 17.65 -5.19 -11.98
N HIS A 48 18.94 -4.86 -11.92
CA HIS A 48 19.99 -5.80 -12.30
C HIS A 48 20.11 -7.00 -11.36
N THR A 49 19.85 -6.81 -10.07
CA THR A 49 19.84 -7.88 -9.07
C THR A 49 18.76 -8.93 -9.38
N LEU A 50 17.60 -8.51 -9.89
CA LEU A 50 16.49 -9.40 -10.25
C LEU A 50 16.87 -10.47 -11.29
N ALA A 51 17.91 -10.26 -12.08
CA ALA A 51 18.43 -11.27 -13.02
C ALA A 51 19.10 -12.48 -12.35
N SER A 52 19.29 -12.47 -11.02
CA SER A 52 19.91 -13.55 -10.27
C SER A 52 19.08 -13.93 -9.05
N ALA A 53 18.54 -15.15 -9.04
CA ALA A 53 17.78 -15.70 -7.92
C ALA A 53 18.54 -15.61 -6.59
N THR A 54 19.83 -15.94 -6.60
CA THR A 54 20.70 -15.89 -5.42
C THR A 54 20.93 -14.46 -4.94
N ALA A 55 21.17 -13.52 -5.85
CA ALA A 55 21.39 -12.12 -5.49
C ALA A 55 20.10 -11.49 -4.93
N THR A 56 18.95 -11.74 -5.57
CA THR A 56 17.63 -11.31 -5.07
C THR A 56 17.33 -11.91 -3.70
N THR A 57 17.59 -13.21 -3.50
CA THR A 57 17.43 -13.87 -2.19
C THR A 57 18.30 -13.20 -1.13
N ARG A 58 19.53 -12.78 -1.45
CA ARG A 58 20.40 -12.08 -0.50
C ARG A 58 19.82 -10.71 -0.09
N VAL A 59 19.22 -9.98 -1.03
CA VAL A 59 18.52 -8.72 -0.71
C VAL A 59 17.34 -9.00 0.23
N LEU A 60 16.50 -9.98 -0.10
CA LEU A 60 15.34 -10.33 0.72
C LEU A 60 15.73 -10.84 2.11
N ASN A 61 16.77 -11.68 2.23
CA ASN A 61 17.29 -12.09 3.54
C ASN A 61 17.68 -10.88 4.41
N THR A 62 18.27 -9.85 3.78
CA THR A 62 18.66 -8.63 4.48
C THR A 62 17.42 -7.84 4.90
N ALA A 63 16.50 -7.58 3.97
CA ALA A 63 15.26 -6.84 4.24
C ALA A 63 14.39 -7.55 5.30
N CYS A 64 14.11 -8.84 5.11
CA CYS A 64 13.24 -9.65 5.98
C CYS A 64 13.84 -9.94 7.36
N SER A 65 15.13 -9.68 7.57
CA SER A 65 15.76 -9.75 8.89
C SER A 65 15.56 -8.49 9.74
N GLN A 66 15.12 -7.38 9.12
CA GLN A 66 14.92 -6.12 9.81
C GLN A 66 13.65 -6.14 10.65
N PRO A 67 13.60 -5.42 11.79
CA PRO A 67 12.37 -5.29 12.56
C PRO A 67 11.30 -4.55 11.74
N MET A 68 10.27 -5.26 11.29
CA MET A 68 9.19 -4.70 10.46
C MET A 68 8.59 -3.45 11.09
N SER A 69 8.35 -3.42 12.40
CA SER A 69 7.78 -2.27 13.09
C SER A 69 8.67 -1.02 13.01
N LYS A 70 9.98 -1.18 13.16
CA LYS A 70 10.97 -0.08 13.06
C LYS A 70 10.96 0.51 11.65
N CYS A 71 11.08 -0.34 10.64
CA CYS A 71 11.10 0.09 9.26
C CYS A 71 9.77 0.67 8.80
N ALA A 72 8.66 0.08 9.22
CA ALA A 72 7.36 0.61 8.88
C ALA A 72 7.10 1.97 9.53
N SER A 73 7.51 2.17 10.79
CA SER A 73 7.38 3.47 11.47
C SER A 73 8.10 4.56 10.69
N ILE A 74 9.38 4.36 10.36
CA ILE A 74 10.14 5.40 9.65
C ILE A 74 9.57 5.67 8.25
N MET A 75 9.08 4.66 7.53
CA MET A 75 8.48 4.87 6.20
C MET A 75 7.18 5.66 6.29
N THR A 76 6.32 5.36 7.28
CA THR A 76 5.10 6.16 7.55
C THR A 76 5.44 7.59 7.95
N ASP A 77 6.41 7.78 8.85
CA ASP A 77 6.84 9.12 9.29
C ASP A 77 7.40 9.94 8.12
N LEU A 78 8.11 9.29 7.19
CA LEU A 78 8.63 9.93 5.98
C LEU A 78 7.51 10.30 5.00
N ALA A 79 6.52 9.43 4.81
CA ALA A 79 5.37 9.70 3.96
C ALA A 79 4.58 10.92 4.47
N GLU A 80 4.35 10.99 5.79
CA GLU A 80 3.71 12.14 6.42
C GLU A 80 4.54 13.41 6.22
N GLN A 81 5.83 13.38 6.57
CA GLN A 81 6.75 14.51 6.41
C GLN A 81 6.83 15.01 4.96
N MET A 82 6.77 14.12 3.97
CA MET A 82 6.84 14.47 2.55
C MET A 82 5.73 15.45 2.15
N LEU A 83 4.53 15.34 2.75
CA LEU A 83 3.38 16.18 2.45
C LEU A 83 3.48 17.60 3.04
N HIS A 84 4.45 17.87 3.92
CA HIS A 84 4.67 19.20 4.47
C HIS A 84 5.16 20.17 3.40
N ARG A 85 4.68 21.42 3.47
CA ARG A 85 5.05 22.50 2.55
C ARG A 85 6.57 22.73 2.51
N ASP A 86 7.24 22.60 3.66
CA ASP A 86 8.68 22.82 3.80
C ASP A 86 9.53 21.63 3.30
N ASN A 87 8.88 20.57 2.83
CA ASN A 87 9.49 19.42 2.17
C ASN A 87 9.01 19.36 0.71
N CYS A 88 8.19 18.35 0.37
CA CYS A 88 7.69 18.11 -0.99
C CYS A 88 6.21 18.44 -1.17
N GLY A 89 5.54 19.04 -0.18
CA GLY A 89 4.09 19.22 -0.20
C GLY A 89 3.57 20.05 -1.38
N GLN A 90 4.36 20.99 -1.88
CA GLN A 90 4.01 21.73 -3.09
C GLN A 90 4.14 20.86 -4.34
N ASP A 91 5.25 20.14 -4.51
CA ASP A 91 5.48 19.25 -5.64
C ASP A 91 4.44 18.10 -5.67
N TYR A 92 4.06 17.56 -4.51
CA TYR A 92 3.00 16.57 -4.38
C TYR A 92 1.67 17.12 -4.90
N LYS A 93 1.24 18.31 -4.45
CA LYS A 93 0.01 18.98 -4.92
C LYS A 93 0.04 19.33 -6.40
N SER A 94 1.23 19.55 -6.95
CA SER A 94 1.45 19.79 -8.37
C SER A 94 1.55 18.50 -9.21
N ASN A 95 1.24 17.33 -8.63
CA ASN A 95 1.28 16.02 -9.27
C ASN A 95 2.66 15.68 -9.85
N ASN A 96 3.74 16.07 -9.19
CA ASN A 96 5.08 15.61 -9.55
C ASN A 96 5.15 14.09 -9.43
N SER A 97 5.39 13.39 -10.54
CA SER A 97 5.29 11.92 -10.61
C SER A 97 6.29 11.22 -9.70
N VAL A 98 7.50 11.75 -9.54
CA VAL A 98 8.53 11.16 -8.65
C VAL A 98 8.07 11.28 -7.20
N VAL A 99 7.53 12.44 -6.81
CA VAL A 99 7.04 12.68 -5.45
C VAL A 99 5.81 11.82 -5.15
N GLN A 100 4.86 11.76 -6.08
CA GLN A 100 3.65 10.92 -5.96
C GLN A 100 4.01 9.43 -5.85
N GLY A 101 4.88 8.94 -6.73
CA GLY A 101 5.36 7.55 -6.69
C GLY A 101 6.10 7.23 -5.39
N THR A 102 7.01 8.11 -4.96
CA THR A 102 7.75 7.88 -3.70
C THR A 102 6.81 7.87 -2.49
N TYR A 103 5.79 8.73 -2.44
CA TYR A 103 4.78 8.68 -1.39
C TYR A 103 4.06 7.32 -1.38
N GLN A 104 3.66 6.81 -2.56
CA GLN A 104 3.05 5.49 -2.71
C GLN A 104 4.01 4.38 -2.23
N ASP A 105 5.28 4.42 -2.61
CA ASP A 105 6.30 3.44 -2.22
C ASP A 105 6.51 3.37 -0.70
N LEU A 106 6.49 4.54 -0.04
CA LEU A 106 6.61 4.65 1.41
C LEU A 106 5.38 4.04 2.11
N MET A 107 4.18 4.38 1.63
CA MET A 107 2.92 3.83 2.16
C MET A 107 2.78 2.32 1.92
N ALA A 108 3.32 1.83 0.80
CA ALA A 108 3.30 0.43 0.41
C ALA A 108 4.28 -0.45 1.18
N TYR A 109 5.13 0.11 2.05
CA TYR A 109 6.19 -0.64 2.74
C TYR A 109 5.67 -1.91 3.44
N LYS A 110 4.62 -1.79 4.27
CA LYS A 110 4.12 -2.92 5.07
C LYS A 110 3.54 -4.06 4.20
N PRO A 111 2.59 -3.82 3.27
CA PRO A 111 2.09 -4.89 2.41
C PRO A 111 3.22 -5.50 1.57
N MET A 112 4.16 -4.68 1.08
CA MET A 112 5.28 -5.17 0.28
C MET A 112 6.25 -6.04 1.08
N TYR A 113 6.60 -5.62 2.30
CA TYR A 113 7.46 -6.38 3.19
C TYR A 113 6.86 -7.76 3.46
N LEU A 114 5.60 -7.81 3.87
CA LEU A 114 4.92 -9.07 4.16
C LEU A 114 4.86 -9.99 2.94
N ALA A 115 4.50 -9.45 1.76
CA ALA A 115 4.39 -10.22 0.54
C ALA A 115 5.74 -10.76 0.04
N THR A 116 6.78 -9.92 0.04
CA THR A 116 8.11 -10.30 -0.48
C THR A 116 8.85 -11.24 0.47
N CYS A 117 8.54 -11.20 1.76
CA CYS A 117 9.08 -12.13 2.76
C CYS A 117 8.32 -13.47 2.85
N LEU A 118 7.25 -13.68 2.07
CA LEU A 118 6.60 -14.99 1.98
C LEU A 118 7.54 -16.01 1.36
N THR A 119 7.59 -17.20 1.96
CA THR A 119 8.28 -18.36 1.41
C THR A 119 7.27 -19.37 0.89
N ASN A 120 7.60 -20.00 -0.24
CA ASN A 120 6.86 -21.13 -0.76
C ASN A 120 7.06 -22.33 0.18
N PRO A 121 5.99 -22.94 0.72
CA PRO A 121 6.11 -24.03 1.69
C PRO A 121 6.73 -25.31 1.08
N THR A 122 6.68 -25.47 -0.24
CA THR A 122 7.20 -26.65 -0.94
C THR A 122 8.69 -26.52 -1.24
N THR A 123 9.12 -25.38 -1.79
CA THR A 123 10.51 -25.18 -2.24
C THR A 123 11.37 -24.48 -1.20
N GLN A 124 10.75 -23.86 -0.19
CA GLN A 124 11.39 -23.00 0.82
C GLN A 124 12.05 -21.74 0.25
N ASN A 125 11.85 -21.43 -1.03
CA ASN A 125 12.31 -20.18 -1.64
C ASN A 125 11.32 -19.05 -1.37
N TYR A 126 11.78 -17.81 -1.45
CA TYR A 126 10.87 -16.66 -1.44
C TYR A 126 9.92 -16.70 -2.65
N CYS A 127 8.63 -16.50 -2.39
CA CYS A 127 7.60 -16.40 -3.44
C CYS A 127 7.92 -15.29 -4.45
N PHE A 128 8.51 -14.19 -3.99
CA PHE A 128 8.96 -13.10 -4.87
C PHE A 128 10.10 -13.53 -5.80
N VAL A 129 11.07 -14.30 -5.30
CA VAL A 129 12.17 -14.81 -6.13
C VAL A 129 11.62 -15.75 -7.19
N GLU A 130 10.73 -16.66 -6.84
CA GLU A 130 10.10 -17.56 -7.81
C GLU A 130 9.32 -16.79 -8.88
N ALA A 131 8.56 -15.76 -8.48
CA ALA A 131 7.82 -14.90 -9.39
C ALA A 131 8.72 -14.14 -10.38
N VAL A 132 9.80 -13.52 -9.89
CA VAL A 132 10.77 -12.78 -10.72
C VAL A 132 11.48 -13.69 -11.72
N GLN A 133 11.83 -14.91 -11.30
CA GLN A 133 12.53 -15.87 -12.17
C GLN A 133 11.60 -16.59 -13.16
N ASN A 134 10.28 -16.45 -13.01
CA ASN A 134 9.32 -17.16 -13.83
C ASN A 134 9.10 -16.46 -15.18
N THR A 135 9.89 -16.87 -16.17
CA THR A 135 9.79 -16.34 -17.55
C THR A 135 8.56 -16.83 -18.32
N THR A 136 7.82 -17.81 -17.80
CA THR A 136 6.62 -18.37 -18.46
C THR A 136 5.34 -17.65 -18.06
N THR A 137 5.30 -17.09 -16.86
CA THR A 137 4.15 -16.35 -16.31
C THR A 137 4.62 -15.02 -15.73
N PRO A 138 4.95 -14.04 -16.59
CA PRO A 138 5.49 -12.74 -16.15
C PRO A 138 4.53 -11.96 -15.24
N ASN A 139 3.22 -12.26 -15.29
CA ASN A 139 2.25 -11.67 -14.39
C ASN A 139 2.46 -12.05 -12.91
N ASP A 140 3.21 -13.12 -12.62
CA ASP A 140 3.55 -13.48 -11.24
C ASP A 140 4.41 -12.37 -10.59
N TYR A 141 5.29 -11.74 -11.38
CA TYR A 141 6.09 -10.61 -10.91
C TYR A 141 5.27 -9.31 -10.86
N THR A 142 4.41 -9.06 -11.86
CA THR A 142 3.59 -7.82 -11.88
C THR A 142 2.61 -7.73 -10.70
N LEU A 143 2.25 -8.86 -10.09
CA LEU A 143 1.50 -8.93 -8.83
C LEU A 143 2.10 -8.02 -7.74
N TYR A 144 3.43 -7.95 -7.64
CA TYR A 144 4.11 -7.18 -6.62
C TYR A 144 4.14 -5.66 -6.91
N PHE A 145 3.56 -5.21 -8.01
CA PHE A 145 3.34 -3.77 -8.26
C PHE A 145 1.94 -3.32 -7.84
N MET A 146 1.07 -4.24 -7.36
CA MET A 146 -0.25 -3.86 -6.87
C MET A 146 -0.24 -2.86 -5.71
N PRO A 147 0.62 -3.02 -4.69
CA PRO A 147 0.76 -2.02 -3.62
C PRO A 147 1.32 -0.69 -4.11
N LEU A 148 1.90 -0.64 -5.31
CA LEU A 148 2.49 0.54 -5.94
C LEU A 148 1.53 1.21 -6.95
N GLY A 149 0.28 0.74 -7.05
CA GLY A 149 -0.73 1.36 -7.92
C GLY A 149 -0.99 0.66 -9.25
N SER A 150 -0.34 -0.48 -9.51
CA SER A 150 -0.61 -1.26 -10.73
C SER A 150 -1.75 -2.26 -10.55
N ILE A 151 -2.58 -2.43 -11.58
CA ILE A 151 -3.55 -3.53 -11.64
C ILE A 151 -2.89 -4.70 -12.35
N VAL A 152 -3.14 -5.93 -11.87
CA VAL A 152 -2.65 -7.15 -12.55
C VAL A 152 -3.25 -7.22 -13.96
N SER A 153 -2.39 -7.34 -14.97
CA SER A 153 -2.79 -7.52 -16.36
C SER A 153 -3.48 -8.86 -16.58
N SER A 154 -4.38 -8.93 -17.58
CA SER A 154 -4.86 -10.21 -18.07
C SER A 154 -3.69 -11.04 -18.64
N GLY A 155 -3.73 -12.36 -18.48
CA GLY A 155 -2.67 -13.26 -18.93
C GLY A 155 -2.48 -14.46 -18.03
N ARG A 156 -1.40 -15.21 -18.26
CA ARG A 156 -1.09 -16.43 -17.49
C ARG A 156 -0.52 -16.05 -16.12
N LEU A 157 -1.05 -16.70 -15.09
CA LEU A 157 -0.61 -16.61 -13.70
C LEU A 157 -0.38 -18.02 -13.16
N THR A 158 0.59 -18.17 -12.26
CA THR A 158 0.77 -19.41 -11.51
C THR A 158 -0.23 -19.46 -10.35
N CYS A 159 -1.31 -20.23 -10.55
CA CYS A 159 -2.35 -20.41 -9.55
C CYS A 159 -1.89 -21.36 -8.42
N GLY A 160 -1.15 -20.84 -7.44
CA GLY A 160 -0.64 -21.59 -6.30
C GLY A 160 -0.65 -20.84 -4.97
N GLN A 161 -0.07 -21.44 -3.94
CA GLN A 161 -0.11 -20.91 -2.57
C GLN A 161 0.57 -19.53 -2.43
N CYS A 162 1.66 -19.28 -3.17
CA CYS A 162 2.31 -17.97 -3.17
C CYS A 162 1.36 -16.86 -3.64
N LEU A 163 0.61 -17.08 -4.72
CA LEU A 163 -0.37 -16.12 -5.23
C LEU A 163 -1.50 -15.90 -4.21
N GLN A 164 -2.06 -16.98 -3.65
CA GLN A 164 -3.12 -16.88 -2.63
C GLN A 164 -2.67 -16.13 -1.37
N ASN A 165 -1.49 -16.47 -0.84
CA ASN A 165 -0.97 -15.83 0.38
C ASN A 165 -0.67 -14.35 0.16
N THR A 166 -0.07 -14.02 -1.00
CA THR A 166 0.21 -12.62 -1.36
C THR A 166 -1.09 -11.83 -1.50
N MET A 167 -2.07 -12.38 -2.18
CA MET A 167 -3.38 -11.74 -2.33
C MET A 167 -4.14 -11.65 -1.00
N ASN A 168 -3.98 -12.59 -0.07
CA ASN A 168 -4.57 -12.48 1.25
C ASN A 168 -3.98 -11.31 2.06
N ILE A 169 -2.65 -11.10 1.97
CA ILE A 169 -2.00 -9.91 2.53
C ILE A 169 -2.58 -8.65 1.89
N PHE A 170 -2.64 -8.60 0.56
CA PHE A 170 -3.16 -7.43 -0.14
C PHE A 170 -4.64 -7.18 0.13
N ALA A 171 -5.44 -8.21 0.36
CA ALA A 171 -6.85 -8.10 0.76
C ALA A 171 -7.00 -7.40 2.10
N HIS A 172 -6.18 -7.78 3.08
CA HIS A 172 -6.16 -7.14 4.40
C HIS A 172 -5.76 -5.68 4.28
N TRP A 173 -4.73 -5.39 3.50
CA TRP A 173 -4.28 -4.01 3.32
C TRP A 173 -5.30 -3.20 2.53
N ALA A 174 -6.01 -3.75 1.55
CA ALA A 174 -7.02 -3.04 0.77
C ALA A 174 -8.18 -2.45 1.62
N THR A 175 -8.39 -2.90 2.86
CA THR A 175 -9.37 -2.26 3.77
C THR A 175 -8.87 -0.91 4.30
N VAL A 176 -7.57 -0.63 4.23
CA VAL A 176 -6.96 0.61 4.69
C VAL A 176 -7.07 1.69 3.63
N ASP A 177 -7.57 2.87 4.00
CA ASP A 177 -7.73 4.05 3.14
C ASP A 177 -6.39 4.74 2.86
N GLY A 178 -6.27 5.36 1.69
CA GLY A 178 -5.13 6.21 1.32
C GLY A 178 -3.88 5.46 0.86
N GLN A 179 -4.02 4.18 0.52
CA GLN A 179 -2.96 3.33 -0.01
C GLN A 179 -3.47 2.57 -1.23
N ALA A 180 -2.61 2.41 -2.25
CA ALA A 180 -3.04 2.03 -3.60
C ALA A 180 -3.86 0.73 -3.70
N LEU A 181 -3.75 -0.18 -2.73
CA LEU A 181 -4.55 -1.41 -2.71
C LEU A 181 -6.06 -1.16 -2.55
N ASP A 182 -6.47 -0.02 -2.00
CA ASP A 182 -7.89 0.39 -1.92
C ASP A 182 -8.56 0.50 -3.32
N THR A 183 -7.76 0.67 -4.36
CA THR A 183 -8.21 0.86 -5.75
C THR A 183 -7.71 -0.26 -6.66
N THR A 184 -6.52 -0.83 -6.42
CA THR A 184 -5.95 -1.88 -7.29
C THR A 184 -6.39 -3.29 -6.93
N TYR A 185 -6.82 -3.54 -5.68
CA TYR A 185 -7.08 -4.90 -5.21
C TYR A 185 -8.27 -5.57 -5.89
N LEU A 186 -9.48 -4.97 -5.83
CA LEU A 186 -10.69 -5.60 -6.36
C LEU A 186 -10.63 -5.85 -7.89
N PRO A 187 -10.14 -4.92 -8.73
CA PRO A 187 -9.93 -5.18 -10.15
C PRO A 187 -8.97 -6.36 -10.39
N SER A 188 -7.87 -6.42 -9.65
CA SER A 188 -6.88 -7.51 -9.76
C SER A 188 -7.44 -8.85 -9.28
N ALA A 189 -8.16 -8.87 -8.15
CA ALA A 189 -8.79 -10.07 -7.60
C ALA A 189 -9.81 -10.67 -8.58
N LYS A 190 -10.57 -9.83 -9.31
CA LYS A 190 -11.47 -10.27 -10.36
C LYS A 190 -10.72 -10.97 -11.50
N ILE A 191 -9.61 -10.39 -11.97
CA ILE A 191 -8.78 -10.98 -13.03
C ILE A 191 -8.19 -12.31 -12.57
N ILE A 192 -7.66 -12.37 -11.36
CA ILE A 192 -7.07 -13.58 -10.78
C ILE A 192 -8.13 -14.68 -10.64
N ASN A 193 -9.33 -14.37 -10.14
CA ASN A 193 -10.42 -15.35 -10.05
C ASN A 193 -10.90 -15.85 -11.43
N ASN A 194 -10.83 -15.02 -12.48
CA ASN A 194 -11.14 -15.47 -13.83
C ASN A 194 -10.08 -16.44 -14.39
N VAL A 195 -8.81 -16.27 -14.01
CA VAL A 195 -7.70 -17.11 -14.49
C VAL A 195 -7.55 -18.39 -13.66
N CYS A 196 -7.66 -18.27 -12.33
CA CYS A 196 -7.37 -19.33 -11.37
C CYS A 196 -8.59 -20.06 -10.81
N GLY A 197 -9.80 -19.62 -11.20
CA GLY A 197 -11.06 -20.20 -10.75
C GLY A 197 -11.78 -19.30 -9.74
N ALA A 198 -13.12 -19.40 -9.74
CA ALA A 198 -13.97 -18.61 -8.87
C ALA A 198 -13.64 -18.87 -7.39
N GLY A 199 -13.47 -17.81 -6.61
CA GLY A 199 -13.16 -17.89 -5.18
C GLY A 199 -11.70 -18.24 -4.86
N PHE A 200 -10.80 -18.25 -5.85
CA PHE A 200 -9.37 -18.48 -5.62
C PHE A 200 -8.75 -17.42 -4.69
N VAL A 201 -9.18 -16.16 -4.83
CA VAL A 201 -8.85 -15.04 -3.92
C VAL A 201 -10.11 -14.31 -3.47
N ASN A 202 -10.05 -13.69 -2.28
CA ASN A 202 -11.19 -12.98 -1.71
C ASN A 202 -11.56 -11.74 -2.53
N ALA A 203 -12.69 -11.76 -3.23
CA ALA A 203 -13.20 -10.61 -3.98
C ALA A 203 -14.31 -9.85 -3.23
N ASN A 204 -14.57 -10.19 -1.96
CA ASN A 204 -15.58 -9.57 -1.11
C ASN A 204 -14.91 -8.76 0.02
N VAL A 205 -14.12 -7.77 -0.37
CA VAL A 205 -13.40 -6.86 0.54
C VAL A 205 -14.06 -5.49 0.48
N THR A 206 -14.36 -4.90 1.64
CA THR A 206 -14.75 -3.50 1.74
C THR A 206 -13.49 -2.65 1.74
N VAL A 207 -13.21 -1.97 0.63
CA VAL A 207 -11.98 -1.18 0.46
C VAL A 207 -12.07 0.16 1.18
N GLY A 208 -10.95 0.63 1.72
CA GLY A 208 -10.84 1.95 2.35
C GLY A 208 -11.76 2.18 3.57
N SER A 209 -12.17 1.12 4.27
CA SER A 209 -13.00 1.23 5.48
C SER A 209 -12.22 1.71 6.71
N ASP A 210 -10.92 1.44 6.76
CA ASP A 210 -10.06 1.69 7.91
C ASP A 210 -9.18 2.93 7.65
N ILE A 211 -9.30 3.94 8.50
CA ILE A 211 -8.44 5.14 8.40
C ILE A 211 -7.08 4.82 9.04
N VAL A 212 -5.99 5.18 8.35
CA VAL A 212 -4.63 5.15 8.92
C VAL A 212 -4.58 6.14 10.09
N THR A 213 -4.69 5.64 11.32
CA THR A 213 -4.46 6.42 12.53
C THR A 213 -3.01 6.24 12.94
N SER A 214 -2.18 7.26 12.69
CA SER A 214 -0.88 7.37 13.35
C SER A 214 -1.12 7.37 14.86
N GLY A 215 -0.63 6.33 15.54
CA GLY A 215 -0.97 6.09 16.93
C GLY A 215 -0.44 7.18 17.87
N ALA A 216 -1.33 8.05 18.35
CA ALA A 216 -1.33 8.58 19.70
C ALA A 216 -2.75 9.03 20.10
N GLY A 217 -3.44 8.24 20.92
CA GLY A 217 -4.61 8.66 21.68
C GLY A 217 -5.97 8.21 21.13
N LEU A 218 -6.75 7.55 21.99
CA LEU A 218 -8.18 7.31 21.79
C LEU A 218 -8.90 8.63 21.55
N THR A 219 -9.29 8.91 20.31
CA THR A 219 -10.38 9.85 20.01
C THR A 219 -11.55 9.03 19.47
N ALA A 220 -12.62 8.96 20.27
CA ALA A 220 -13.87 8.35 19.85
C ALA A 220 -14.38 9.00 18.55
N PRO A 221 -14.96 8.24 17.61
CA PRO A 221 -15.60 8.83 16.45
C PRO A 221 -16.78 9.68 16.93
N LEU A 222 -16.81 10.95 16.53
CA LEU A 222 -17.98 11.81 16.70
C LEU A 222 -19.14 11.20 15.88
N PRO A 223 -20.35 11.07 16.46
CA PRO A 223 -21.48 10.50 15.73
C PRO A 223 -21.89 11.43 14.60
N ASP A 224 -21.98 10.85 13.40
CA ASP A 224 -22.41 11.52 12.18
C ASP A 224 -23.87 12.00 12.31
N ILE A 225 -24.12 13.31 12.14
CA ILE A 225 -25.42 13.99 12.36
C ILE A 225 -26.42 13.71 11.21
N ARG A 226 -26.20 12.67 10.41
CA ARG A 226 -27.05 12.33 9.25
C ARG A 226 -27.91 11.10 9.51
N LEU A 227 -28.80 11.16 10.51
CA LEU A 227 -29.96 10.26 10.64
C LEU A 227 -30.96 10.82 11.66
N ILE A 228 -31.66 11.90 11.31
CA ILE A 228 -32.92 12.27 11.99
C ILE A 228 -33.98 12.49 10.91
N VAL A 229 -34.62 11.41 10.46
CA VAL A 229 -36.00 11.48 9.97
C VAL A 229 -36.71 10.17 10.32
N SER A 230 -37.88 10.31 10.94
CA SER A 230 -38.96 9.31 11.04
C SER A 230 -38.95 8.38 12.24
N VAL A 231 -39.51 8.81 13.38
CA VAL A 231 -40.66 8.14 14.03
C VAL A 231 -41.35 9.16 14.95
N LEU A 232 -42.49 9.71 14.54
CA LEU A 232 -43.52 10.25 15.45
C LEU A 232 -44.83 10.40 14.67
N GLY A 233 -45.37 9.26 14.26
CA GLY A 233 -46.80 9.12 14.04
C GLY A 233 -47.34 8.31 15.22
N LEU A 234 -48.05 8.96 16.14
CA LEU A 234 -49.23 8.39 16.81
C LEU A 234 -49.88 9.44 17.72
N GLY A 235 -51.15 9.74 17.41
CA GLY A 235 -52.18 10.06 18.39
C GLY A 235 -52.21 11.49 18.94
N LEU A 236 -53.14 12.31 18.44
CA LEU A 236 -54.41 12.58 19.13
C LEU A 236 -55.16 13.71 18.39
N ALA A 237 -56.17 13.32 17.63
CA ALA A 237 -57.30 14.18 17.33
C ALA A 237 -58.29 14.07 18.50
N LEU A 238 -58.77 15.21 19.03
CA LEU A 238 -60.15 15.46 19.46
C LEU A 238 -60.25 16.76 20.28
N GLY A 239 -61.15 17.65 19.87
CA GLY A 239 -62.02 18.34 20.82
C GLY A 239 -61.71 19.79 21.20
N ALA A 240 -62.00 20.72 20.28
CA ALA A 240 -63.02 21.77 20.46
C ALA A 240 -63.17 22.54 21.80
N ILE A 241 -63.10 23.88 21.66
CA ILE A 241 -64.07 24.88 22.18
C ILE A 241 -63.83 25.59 23.54
N ARG A 242 -63.62 26.92 23.42
CA ARG A 242 -64.20 28.09 24.14
C ARG A 242 -63.43 28.87 25.24
N THR A 243 -63.22 30.16 24.89
CA THR A 243 -63.49 31.44 25.60
C THR A 243 -62.78 31.86 26.90
N GLU A 244 -62.05 32.99 26.74
CA GLU A 244 -62.18 34.29 27.45
C GLU A 244 -61.66 34.52 28.89
N LEU A 245 -61.04 35.70 29.01
CA LEU A 245 -60.92 36.63 30.16
C LEU A 245 -59.97 36.25 31.31
N PHE A 246 -58.80 36.90 31.38
CA PHE A 246 -58.60 38.19 32.07
C PHE A 246 -57.38 38.92 31.48
#